data_AF-A0A3N5RMU2-F1
#
_entry.id   AF-A0A3N5RMU2-F1
#
_cell.length_a   1.000
_cell.length_b   1.000
_cell.length_c   1.000
_cell.angle_alpha   90.00
_cell.angle_beta   90.00
_cell.angle_gamma   90.00
#
_symmetry.space_group_name_H-M   'P 1'
#
loop_
_entity.id
_entity.type
_entity.pdbx_description
1 polymer ?
#
loop_
_entity_poly.entity_id
_entity_poly.type
_entity_poly.pdbx_seq_one_letter_code
_entity_poly.pdbx_strand_id
1 'polypeptide(L)'
;PFAMLPFCGYHMGDYFRHWIDMGKKTDPAKLPKIFYVNWFRKSAQGKFLWPGYGENSRILKWVIERISGTGKAQMTPIGNIPADGALDLTGLNLSLEAVHEILKVDIAEWRNEIPGIQEHFSVFGTHLPKELVRELEALQKRLEV
;
A
#
# COMPACT_ATOMS: atom_id res chain seq x y z
N PRO A 1 -9.31 -4.97 8.51
CA PRO A 1 -8.61 -3.65 8.61
C PRO A 1 -7.46 -3.69 9.63
N PHE A 2 -6.26 -3.21 9.28
CA PHE A 2 -5.09 -3.07 10.18
C PHE A 2 -4.66 -4.37 10.90
N ALA A 3 -5.02 -5.54 10.36
CA ALA A 3 -4.93 -6.84 11.04
C ALA A 3 -5.64 -6.90 12.42
N MET A 4 -6.59 -5.99 12.67
CA MET A 4 -7.31 -5.82 13.95
C MET A 4 -8.73 -6.36 13.94
N LEU A 5 -9.17 -7.01 12.86
CA LEU A 5 -10.57 -7.47 12.70
C LEU A 5 -11.08 -8.32 13.89
N PRO A 6 -10.34 -9.34 14.40
CA PRO A 6 -10.80 -10.13 15.55
C PRO A 6 -10.40 -9.52 16.91
N PHE A 7 -9.75 -8.36 16.94
CA PHE A 7 -9.14 -7.80 18.16
C PHE A 7 -9.66 -6.40 18.53
N CYS A 8 -10.45 -5.76 17.66
CA CYS A 8 -10.97 -4.42 17.92
C CYS A 8 -12.06 -4.48 18.99
N GLY A 9 -11.80 -3.86 20.15
CA GLY A 9 -12.70 -3.90 21.31
C GLY A 9 -13.91 -2.95 21.24
N TYR A 10 -14.11 -2.25 20.13
CA TYR A 10 -15.22 -1.33 19.88
C TYR A 10 -15.50 -1.22 18.38
N HIS A 11 -16.47 -0.39 17.98
CA HIS A 11 -16.87 -0.28 16.58
C HIS A 11 -15.70 0.11 15.66
N MET A 12 -15.47 -0.67 14.61
CA MET A 12 -14.32 -0.51 13.71
C MET A 12 -14.32 0.85 12.97
N GLY A 13 -15.49 1.41 12.67
CA GLY A 13 -15.60 2.76 12.10
C GLY A 13 -15.07 3.86 13.03
N ASP A 14 -15.27 3.72 14.34
CA ASP A 14 -14.72 4.65 15.33
C ASP A 14 -13.22 4.41 15.51
N TYR A 15 -12.75 3.18 15.34
CA TYR A 15 -11.32 2.86 15.33
C TYR A 15 -10.59 3.55 14.17
N PHE A 16 -11.18 3.59 12.98
CA PHE A 16 -10.64 4.39 11.87
C PHE A 16 -10.61 5.88 12.19
N ARG A 17 -11.68 6.39 12.83
CA ARG A 17 -11.75 7.78 13.26
C ARG A 17 -10.65 8.13 14.24
N HIS A 18 -10.37 7.24 15.19
CA HIS A 18 -9.27 7.39 16.13
C HIS A 18 -7.92 7.54 15.42
N TRP A 19 -7.63 6.71 14.41
CA TRP A 19 -6.42 6.84 13.58
C TRP A 19 -6.32 8.20 12.89
N ILE A 20 -7.41 8.66 12.28
CA ILE A 20 -7.47 9.96 11.61
C ILE A 20 -7.25 11.11 12.61
N ASP A 21 -7.91 11.06 13.76
CA ASP A 21 -7.81 12.09 14.79
C ASP A 21 -6.40 12.15 15.40
N MET A 22 -5.74 11.00 15.59
CA MET A 22 -4.33 10.95 15.99
C MET A 22 -3.42 11.65 14.98
N GLY A 23 -3.65 11.44 13.68
CA GLY A 23 -2.94 12.15 12.62
C GLY A 23 -3.14 13.66 12.68
N LYS A 24 -4.39 14.12 12.86
CA LYS A 24 -4.72 15.56 12.95
C LYS A 24 -4.14 16.26 14.18
N LYS A 25 -3.99 15.53 15.29
CA LYS A 25 -3.46 16.05 16.57
C LYS A 25 -1.94 16.07 16.64
N THR A 26 -1.25 15.49 15.67
CA THR A 26 0.20 15.33 15.68
C THR A 26 0.82 16.21 14.60
N ASP A 27 1.98 16.79 14.89
CA ASP A 27 2.80 17.46 13.88
C ASP A 27 3.05 16.50 12.69
N PRO A 28 2.61 16.85 11.46
CA PRO A 28 2.78 15.98 10.30
C PRO A 28 4.23 15.58 10.02
N ALA A 29 5.21 16.41 10.41
CA ALA A 29 6.62 16.11 10.26
C ALA A 29 7.11 14.99 11.20
N LYS A 30 6.38 14.75 12.31
CA LYS A 30 6.71 13.73 13.31
C LYS A 30 5.94 12.43 13.14
N LEU A 31 4.94 12.40 12.25
CA LEU A 31 4.18 11.18 11.96
C LEU A 31 5.04 10.17 11.17
N PRO A 32 4.96 8.87 11.51
CA PRO A 32 5.61 7.84 10.73
C PRO A 32 5.02 7.77 9.32
N LYS A 33 5.87 7.44 8.33
CA LYS A 33 5.39 7.15 6.98
C LYS A 33 4.74 5.77 6.96
N ILE A 34 3.61 5.64 6.25
CA ILE A 34 2.87 4.39 6.12
C ILE A 34 3.23 3.73 4.79
N PHE A 35 3.52 2.44 4.83
CA PHE A 35 3.85 1.63 3.66
C PHE A 35 2.94 0.41 3.59
N TYR A 36 2.57 0.01 2.37
CA TYR A 36 1.92 -1.26 2.09
C TYR A 36 2.91 -2.17 1.36
N VAL A 37 3.02 -3.42 1.78
CA VAL A 37 3.93 -4.40 1.19
C VAL A 37 3.18 -5.66 0.81
N ASN A 38 3.53 -6.26 -0.33
CA ASN A 38 3.00 -7.56 -0.75
C ASN A 38 4.17 -8.48 -1.14
N TRP A 39 4.52 -9.39 -0.23
CA TRP A 39 5.57 -10.40 -0.47
C TRP A 39 5.11 -11.57 -1.32
N PHE A 40 3.81 -11.66 -1.61
CA PHE A 40 3.14 -12.86 -2.07
C PHE A 40 2.59 -12.75 -3.49
N ARG A 41 2.97 -11.71 -4.24
CA ARG A 41 2.55 -11.55 -5.63
C ARG A 41 3.01 -12.76 -6.46
N LYS A 42 2.10 -13.29 -7.27
CA LYS A 42 2.35 -14.46 -8.12
C LYS A 42 2.27 -14.09 -9.59
N SER A 43 3.07 -14.76 -10.41
CA SER A 43 2.95 -14.77 -11.87
C SER A 43 1.63 -15.44 -12.31
N ALA A 44 1.26 -15.29 -13.58
CA ALA A 44 0.17 -16.04 -14.21
C ALA A 44 0.32 -17.57 -14.06
N GLN A 45 1.55 -18.08 -13.94
CA GLN A 45 1.85 -19.50 -13.72
C GLN A 45 1.85 -19.90 -12.24
N GLY A 46 1.40 -19.03 -11.34
CA GLY A 46 1.28 -19.31 -9.90
C GLY A 46 2.58 -19.29 -9.11
N LYS A 47 3.72 -18.99 -9.74
CA LYS A 47 5.03 -18.84 -9.06
C LYS A 47 5.11 -17.51 -8.32
N PHE A 48 5.72 -17.51 -7.14
CA PHE A 48 6.04 -16.27 -6.43
C PHE A 48 7.04 -15.46 -7.23
N LEU A 49 6.76 -14.17 -7.39
CA LEU A 49 7.63 -13.27 -8.13
C LEU A 49 8.78 -12.75 -7.25
N TRP A 50 8.55 -12.61 -5.94
CA TRP A 50 9.56 -12.19 -4.97
C TRP A 50 10.05 -13.37 -4.12
N PRO A 51 11.38 -13.54 -3.91
CA PRO A 51 11.91 -14.67 -3.14
C PRO A 51 11.52 -14.67 -1.65
N GLY A 52 11.21 -13.50 -1.07
CA GLY A 52 10.74 -13.40 0.31
C GLY A 52 11.83 -13.62 1.37
N TYR A 53 11.42 -14.00 2.58
CA TYR A 53 12.31 -14.30 3.70
C TYR A 53 13.34 -13.19 3.98
N GLY A 54 14.64 -13.53 4.03
CA GLY A 54 15.72 -12.59 4.27
C GLY A 54 15.83 -11.49 3.20
N GLU A 55 15.38 -11.77 1.98
CA GLU A 55 15.43 -10.79 0.88
C GLU A 55 14.49 -9.62 1.11
N ASN A 56 13.46 -9.78 1.95
CA ASN A 56 12.58 -8.67 2.36
C ASN A 56 13.35 -7.50 2.99
N SER A 57 14.54 -7.75 3.54
CA SER A 57 15.44 -6.71 4.03
C SER A 57 15.78 -5.66 2.96
N ARG A 58 15.79 -6.01 1.67
CA ARG A 58 16.03 -5.09 0.55
C ARG A 58 14.91 -4.07 0.38
N ILE A 59 13.66 -4.49 0.60
CA ILE A 59 12.53 -3.57 0.60
C ILE A 59 12.53 -2.71 1.87
N LEU A 60 12.93 -3.28 3.02
CA LEU A 60 13.11 -2.48 4.25
C LEU A 60 14.22 -1.43 4.10
N LYS A 61 15.32 -1.77 3.42
CA LYS A 61 16.36 -0.79 3.03
C LYS A 61 15.75 0.36 2.25
N TRP A 62 14.96 0.07 1.21
CA TRP A 62 14.27 1.11 0.43
C TRP A 62 13.31 1.94 1.30
N VAL A 63 12.55 1.33 2.21
CA VAL A 63 11.68 2.05 3.16
C VAL A 63 12.48 3.04 4.01
N ILE A 64 13.64 2.63 4.53
CA ILE A 64 14.53 3.50 5.32
C ILE A 64 15.08 4.65 4.45
N GLU A 65 15.50 4.37 3.23
CA GLU A 65 15.94 5.40 2.27
C GLU A 65 14.82 6.39 1.94
N ARG A 66 13.57 5.92 1.80
CA ARG A 66 12.38 6.77 1.60
C ARG A 66 12.11 7.70 2.78
N ILE A 67 12.27 7.20 4.00
CA ILE A 67 12.13 7.99 5.22
C ILE A 67 13.26 9.02 5.33
N SER A 68 14.48 8.65 4.90
CA SER A 68 15.68 9.48 4.97
C SER A 68 15.84 10.47 3.80
N GLY A 69 14.91 10.46 2.84
CA GLY A 69 14.90 11.38 1.70
C GLY A 69 15.81 10.98 0.53
N THR A 70 16.45 9.82 0.58
CA THR A 70 17.35 9.31 -0.48
C THR A 70 16.69 8.27 -1.40
N GLY A 71 15.58 7.68 -0.96
CA GLY A 71 14.89 6.62 -1.68
C GLY A 71 14.15 7.12 -2.93
N LYS A 72 14.60 6.67 -4.11
CA LYS A 72 13.93 6.96 -5.38
C LYS A 72 12.59 6.23 -5.48
N ALA A 73 11.57 6.93 -5.95
CA ALA A 73 10.25 6.35 -6.19
C ALA A 73 9.61 6.97 -7.43
N GLN A 74 8.68 6.24 -8.01
CA GLN A 74 7.80 6.72 -9.06
C GLN A 74 6.37 6.79 -8.55
N MET A 75 5.65 7.83 -8.99
CA MET A 75 4.25 8.04 -8.63
C MET A 75 3.36 7.10 -9.46
N THR A 76 2.40 6.48 -8.79
CA THR A 76 1.34 5.67 -9.40
C THR A 76 -0.01 6.08 -8.80
N PRO A 77 -1.14 5.64 -9.37
CA PRO A 77 -2.46 5.89 -8.79
C PRO A 77 -2.65 5.37 -7.36
N ILE A 78 -1.81 4.43 -6.91
CA ILE A 78 -1.88 3.87 -5.55
C ILE A 78 -0.80 4.45 -4.61
N GLY A 79 -0.10 5.49 -5.06
CA GLY A 79 0.98 6.15 -4.32
C GLY A 79 2.36 5.87 -4.92
N ASN A 80 3.38 6.02 -4.09
CA ASN A 80 4.77 5.89 -4.52
C ASN A 80 5.24 4.43 -4.44
N ILE A 81 5.75 3.90 -5.54
CA ILE A 81 6.43 2.60 -5.60
C ILE A 81 7.92 2.80 -5.89
N PRO A 82 8.80 1.82 -5.63
CA PRO A 82 10.20 1.90 -6.03
C PRO A 82 10.33 2.25 -7.53
N ALA A 83 11.20 3.20 -7.84
CA ALA A 83 11.56 3.53 -9.22
C ALA A 83 12.54 2.49 -9.78
N ASP A 84 12.75 2.51 -11.10
CA ASP A 84 13.74 1.65 -11.75
C ASP A 84 15.13 1.85 -11.13
N GLY A 85 15.77 0.73 -10.77
CA GLY A 85 17.08 0.74 -10.09
C GLY A 85 17.06 1.27 -8.65
N ALA A 86 15.91 1.54 -8.05
CA ALA A 86 15.81 1.99 -6.66
C ALA A 86 15.99 0.86 -5.63
N LEU A 87 15.81 -0.39 -6.05
CA LEU A 87 16.00 -1.55 -5.18
C LEU A 87 17.42 -2.11 -5.35
N ASP A 88 18.02 -2.47 -4.23
CA ASP A 88 19.27 -3.23 -4.21
C ASP A 88 18.98 -4.69 -4.54
N LEU A 89 19.29 -5.09 -5.77
CA LEU A 89 19.10 -6.45 -6.28
C LEU A 89 20.43 -7.21 -6.43
N THR A 90 21.53 -6.68 -5.89
CA THR A 90 22.84 -7.33 -6.01
C THR A 90 22.80 -8.73 -5.39
N GLY A 91 23.20 -9.72 -6.18
CA GLY A 91 23.19 -11.15 -5.80
C GLY A 91 21.84 -11.85 -5.98
N LEU A 92 20.78 -11.16 -6.41
CA LEU A 92 19.51 -11.80 -6.77
C LEU A 92 19.49 -12.18 -8.25
N ASN A 93 19.06 -13.41 -8.54
CA ASN A 93 18.79 -13.86 -9.90
C ASN A 93 17.37 -13.46 -10.33
N LEU A 94 17.14 -12.15 -10.48
CA LEU A 94 15.89 -11.57 -10.98
C LEU A 94 16.19 -10.79 -12.26
N SER A 95 15.43 -11.07 -13.32
CA SER A 95 15.50 -10.27 -14.54
C SER A 95 14.81 -8.92 -14.35
N LEU A 96 15.12 -7.93 -15.20
CA LEU A 96 14.46 -6.63 -15.16
C LEU A 96 12.95 -6.75 -15.39
N GLU A 97 12.54 -7.66 -16.27
CA GLU A 97 11.13 -7.95 -16.56
C GLU A 97 10.42 -8.50 -15.33
N ALA A 98 11.08 -9.37 -14.56
CA ALA A 98 10.52 -9.87 -13.30
C ALA A 98 10.32 -8.75 -12.28
N VAL A 99 11.28 -7.81 -12.18
CA VAL A 99 11.18 -6.65 -11.29
C VAL A 99 10.04 -5.72 -11.70
N HIS A 100 9.92 -5.44 -13.00
CA HIS A 100 8.80 -4.66 -13.52
C HIS A 100 7.46 -5.32 -13.22
N GLU A 101 7.35 -6.64 -13.42
CA GLU A 101 6.11 -7.37 -13.10
C GLU A 101 5.80 -7.36 -11.59
N ILE A 102 6.81 -7.48 -10.72
CA ILE A 102 6.63 -7.38 -9.26
C ILE A 102 6.05 -6.03 -8.87
N LEU A 103 6.53 -4.95 -9.49
CA LEU A 103 6.16 -3.57 -9.16
C LEU A 103 5.00 -3.02 -9.99
N LYS A 104 4.53 -3.77 -11.00
CA LYS A 104 3.48 -3.33 -11.93
C LYS A 104 2.20 -2.96 -11.19
N VAL A 105 1.69 -1.75 -11.43
CA VAL A 105 0.35 -1.34 -10.99
C VAL A 105 -0.61 -1.46 -12.18
N ASP A 106 -1.46 -2.49 -12.17
CA ASP A 106 -2.43 -2.70 -13.23
C ASP A 106 -3.71 -1.91 -12.94
N ILE A 107 -3.99 -0.93 -13.80
CA ILE A 107 -5.13 -0.01 -13.61
C ILE A 107 -6.46 -0.75 -13.74
N ALA A 108 -6.56 -1.74 -14.61
CA ALA A 108 -7.79 -2.50 -14.80
C ALA A 108 -8.07 -3.38 -13.58
N GLU A 109 -7.04 -4.05 -13.03
CA GLU A 109 -7.17 -4.81 -11.79
C GLU A 109 -7.61 -3.90 -10.63
N TRP A 110 -6.96 -2.74 -10.46
CA TRP A 110 -7.34 -1.80 -9.39
C TRP A 110 -8.73 -1.22 -9.54
N ARG A 111 -9.20 -0.97 -10.76
CA ARG A 111 -10.60 -0.56 -11.00
C ARG A 111 -11.57 -1.67 -10.58
N ASN A 112 -11.23 -2.94 -10.83
CA ASN A 112 -12.05 -4.08 -10.42
C ASN A 112 -12.08 -4.30 -8.90
N GLU A 113 -11.11 -3.79 -8.15
CA GLU A 113 -11.10 -3.83 -6.68
C GLU A 113 -12.03 -2.79 -6.03
N ILE A 114 -12.35 -1.69 -6.73
CA ILE A 114 -13.16 -0.58 -6.18
C ILE A 114 -14.52 -1.07 -5.62
N PRO A 115 -15.33 -1.88 -6.33
CA PRO A 115 -16.59 -2.37 -5.80
C PRO A 115 -16.43 -3.16 -4.49
N GLY A 116 -15.38 -3.98 -4.37
CA GLY A 116 -15.10 -4.74 -3.16
C GLY A 116 -14.73 -3.84 -1.97
N ILE A 117 -14.00 -2.75 -2.22
CA ILE A 117 -13.71 -1.75 -1.19
C ILE A 117 -14.99 -1.02 -0.76
N GLN A 118 -15.86 -0.65 -1.71
CA GLN A 118 -17.15 -0.01 -1.43
C GLN A 118 -18.07 -0.92 -0.61
N GLU A 119 -18.17 -2.19 -0.99
CA GLU A 119 -18.92 -3.21 -0.24
C GLU A 119 -18.37 -3.34 1.18
N HIS A 120 -17.05 -3.46 1.33
CA HIS A 120 -16.42 -3.52 2.64
C HIS A 120 -16.70 -2.27 3.49
N PHE A 121 -16.66 -1.08 2.89
CA PHE A 121 -16.94 0.19 3.56
C PHE A 121 -18.40 0.31 4.02
N SER A 122 -19.34 -0.25 3.24
CA SER A 122 -20.77 -0.23 3.56
C SER A 122 -21.09 -0.91 4.90
N VAL A 123 -20.29 -1.92 5.29
CA VAL A 123 -20.43 -2.66 6.56
C VAL A 123 -20.33 -1.75 7.78
N PHE A 124 -19.63 -0.61 7.68
CA PHE A 124 -19.43 0.30 8.82
C PHE A 124 -20.52 1.37 8.96
N GLY A 125 -21.46 1.44 8.01
CA GLY A 125 -22.61 2.35 8.06
C GLY A 125 -22.25 3.80 8.37
N THR A 126 -23.00 4.42 9.28
CA THR A 126 -22.85 5.84 9.68
C THR A 126 -21.55 6.14 10.43
N HIS A 127 -20.84 5.11 10.92
CA HIS A 127 -19.59 5.29 11.65
C HIS A 127 -18.38 5.44 10.72
N LEU A 128 -18.49 5.06 9.44
CA LEU A 128 -17.41 5.21 8.47
C LEU A 128 -16.95 6.67 8.38
N PRO A 129 -15.68 6.99 8.63
CA PRO A 129 -15.18 8.34 8.47
C PRO A 129 -15.27 8.83 7.02
N LYS A 130 -15.70 10.08 6.83
CA LYS A 130 -15.84 10.69 5.50
C LYS A 130 -14.49 10.79 4.78
N GLU A 131 -13.40 10.87 5.52
CA GLU A 131 -12.04 10.87 4.99
C GLU A 131 -11.73 9.58 4.21
N LEU A 132 -12.19 8.42 4.69
CA LEU A 132 -11.97 7.16 3.95
C LEU A 132 -12.75 7.13 2.63
N VAL A 133 -13.97 7.68 2.62
CA VAL A 133 -14.76 7.82 1.39
C VAL A 133 -14.04 8.73 0.39
N ARG A 134 -13.52 9.87 0.85
CA ARG A 134 -12.76 10.81 0.01
C ARG A 134 -11.48 10.19 -0.54
N GLU A 135 -10.75 9.39 0.25
CA GLU A 135 -9.57 8.69 -0.24
C GLU A 135 -9.91 7.65 -1.32
N LEU A 136 -11.06 6.97 -1.19
CA LEU A 136 -11.55 6.05 -2.21
C LEU A 136 -11.99 6.78 -3.49
N GLU A 137 -12.68 7.92 -3.38
CA GLU A 137 -13.03 8.79 -4.52
C GLU A 137 -11.76 9.31 -5.22
N ALA A 138 -10.76 9.74 -4.44
CA ALA A 138 -9.49 10.20 -4.97
C ALA A 138 -8.72 9.07 -5.68
N LEU A 139 -8.77 7.85 -5.16
CA LEU A 139 -8.21 6.67 -5.82
C LEU A 139 -8.91 6.41 -7.16
N GLN A 140 -10.25 6.40 -7.19
CA GLN A 140 -11.01 6.20 -8.43
C GLN A 140 -10.60 7.23 -9.49
N LYS A 141 -10.54 8.51 -9.13
CA LYS A 141 -10.11 9.57 -10.04
C LYS A 141 -8.69 9.36 -10.57
N ARG A 142 -7.75 8.92 -9.72
CA ARG A 142 -6.37 8.61 -10.16
C ARG A 142 -6.31 7.39 -11.08
N LEU A 143 -7.28 6.49 -10.99
CA LEU A 143 -7.38 5.31 -11.85
C LEU A 143 -8.08 5.60 -13.18
N GLU A 144 -8.75 6.74 -13.38
CA GLU A 144 -9.43 7.10 -14.64
C GLU A 144 -8.47 7.56 -15.75
N VAL A 145 -7.25 7.95 -15.37
CA VAL A 145 -6.21 8.50 -16.26
C VAL A 145 -5.50 7.43 -17.07
#